data_AF-A0A3B3B616-F1
#
_entry.id   AF-A0A3B3B616-F1
#
_cell.length_a   1.000
_cell.length_b   1.000
_cell.length_c   1.000
_cell.angle_alpha   90.00
_cell.angle_beta   90.00
_cell.angle_gamma   90.00
#
_symmetry.space_group_name_H-M   'P 1'
#
loop_
_entity.id
_entity.type
_entity.pdbx_description
1 polymer ?
#
loop_
_entity_poly.entity_id
_entity_poly.type
_entity_poly.pdbx_seq_one_letter_code
_entity_poly.pdbx_strand_id
1 'polypeptide(L)'
;MITRVIREGLEGLVLKDIKSTYEPGKRHWLKVKKDYLNEGAMADTADLVVLGAFYGKGSNGGIMSSFLMGCYDPDSKKWCTVTKCSGGYDDAMLARLQKELDVIKISKEPGKIPGWLKIVKNYYPDFIIRDPERAPVWEITGAEFSKSEMHTADGISIRFPRMTRIRDDKDWKTATNLHQLRELFRISKEHCDFKVTAGPSTADDNKGSSGGDSGGSSPSPSSNRSAPPQKTRKFISGFSIQWGAGLDACLFLAVLQTLLDIFSGVKLFLPASIQDSDRLRRYFVAYDGDLVADYEAASATHTLAPPEEDSRAQRVSPSWIWECIRKRRVVPPC
;
A
#
# COMPACT_ATOMS: atom_id res chain seq x y z
N MET A 1 23.85 -4.19 -12.09
CA MET A 1 23.22 -5.44 -11.60
C MET A 1 21.69 -5.38 -11.67
N ILE A 2 21.05 -4.39 -11.03
CA ILE A 2 19.57 -4.28 -11.02
C ILE A 2 18.94 -4.21 -12.41
N THR A 3 19.52 -3.48 -13.37
CA THR A 3 19.03 -3.40 -14.75
C THR A 3 19.01 -4.76 -15.45
N ARG A 4 19.99 -5.63 -15.17
CA ARG A 4 20.05 -6.99 -15.74
C ARG A 4 18.90 -7.85 -15.19
N VAL A 5 18.69 -7.80 -13.88
CA VAL A 5 17.61 -8.52 -13.19
C VAL A 5 16.24 -8.10 -13.72
N ILE A 6 16.01 -6.80 -13.92
CA ILE A 6 14.76 -6.29 -14.50
C ILE A 6 14.61 -6.76 -15.96
N ARG A 7 15.69 -6.74 -16.77
CA ARG A 7 15.67 -7.23 -18.15
C ARG A 7 15.39 -8.73 -18.24
N GLU A 8 15.86 -9.51 -17.27
CA GLU A 8 15.55 -10.94 -17.13
C GLU A 8 14.10 -11.19 -16.65
N GLY A 9 13.30 -10.13 -16.44
CA GLY A 9 11.90 -10.23 -16.02
C GLY A 9 11.72 -10.58 -14.54
N LEU A 10 12.76 -10.42 -13.72
CA LEU A 10 12.70 -10.67 -12.28
C LEU A 10 12.22 -9.43 -11.53
N GLU A 11 11.63 -9.64 -10.34
CA GLU A 11 11.01 -8.56 -9.53
C GLU A 11 12.03 -7.53 -9.00
N GLY A 12 13.25 -7.96 -8.70
CA GLY A 12 14.27 -7.11 -8.12
C GLY A 12 15.38 -7.88 -7.39
N LEU A 13 16.10 -7.17 -6.53
CA LEU A 13 17.21 -7.69 -5.73
C LEU A 13 16.82 -7.82 -4.26
N VAL A 14 17.38 -8.82 -3.60
CA VAL A 14 17.40 -8.93 -2.13
C VAL A 14 18.83 -8.70 -1.67
N LEU A 15 19.04 -7.63 -0.91
CA LEU A 15 20.33 -7.31 -0.30
C LEU A 15 20.38 -7.96 1.08
N LYS A 16 21.38 -8.79 1.28
CA LYS A 16 21.65 -9.49 2.54
C LYS A 16 23.06 -9.14 2.99
N ASP A 17 23.24 -8.91 4.27
CA ASP A 17 24.57 -8.89 4.85
C ASP A 17 25.11 -10.32 4.89
N ILE A 18 26.32 -10.52 4.37
CA ILE A 18 27.02 -11.82 4.33
C ILE A 18 27.21 -12.36 5.75
N LYS A 19 27.34 -11.49 6.75
CA LYS A 19 27.52 -11.86 8.15
C LYS A 19 26.21 -12.04 8.90
N SER A 20 25.06 -11.75 8.30
CA SER A 20 23.77 -11.85 8.98
C SER A 20 23.38 -13.31 9.24
N THR A 21 22.91 -13.59 10.46
CA THR A 21 22.30 -14.87 10.82
C THR A 21 20.82 -14.86 10.47
N TYR A 22 20.29 -16.04 10.12
CA TYR A 22 18.86 -16.21 9.89
C TYR A 22 18.09 -16.21 11.22
N GLU A 23 17.24 -15.21 11.41
CA GLU A 23 16.38 -15.09 12.58
C GLU A 23 14.90 -15.16 12.17
N PRO A 24 14.19 -16.26 12.46
CA PRO A 24 12.77 -16.39 12.14
C PRO A 24 11.94 -15.24 12.72
N GLY A 25 11.10 -14.63 11.90
CA GLY A 25 10.21 -13.53 12.31
C GLY A 25 10.86 -12.14 12.31
N LYS A 26 12.17 -12.02 12.08
CA LYS A 26 12.86 -10.72 11.97
C LYS A 26 13.05 -10.32 10.50
N ARG A 27 13.11 -9.01 10.23
CA ARG A 27 13.20 -8.43 8.88
C ARG A 27 14.57 -7.77 8.65
N HIS A 28 15.59 -8.59 8.41
CA HIS A 28 16.99 -8.12 8.23
C HIS A 28 17.37 -7.83 6.78
N TRP A 29 16.66 -8.40 5.80
CA TRP A 29 17.01 -8.27 4.39
C TRP A 29 16.30 -7.09 3.74
N LEU A 30 17.02 -6.36 2.89
CA LEU A 30 16.46 -5.24 2.14
C LEU A 30 16.02 -5.71 0.76
N LYS A 31 14.88 -5.21 0.28
CA LYS A 31 14.34 -5.48 -1.05
C LYS A 31 14.48 -4.24 -1.93
N VAL A 32 15.09 -4.40 -3.09
CA VAL A 32 15.20 -3.36 -4.11
C VAL A 32 14.38 -3.80 -5.30
N LYS A 33 13.27 -3.12 -5.58
CA LYS A 33 12.33 -3.46 -6.65
C LYS A 33 12.21 -2.30 -7.63
N LYS A 34 11.75 -2.60 -8.86
CA LYS A 34 11.53 -1.61 -9.93
C LYS A 34 10.65 -0.44 -9.45
N ASP A 35 9.59 -0.73 -8.68
CA ASP A 35 8.63 0.25 -8.17
C ASP A 35 9.16 1.16 -7.06
N TYR A 36 10.32 0.84 -6.47
CA TYR A 36 10.93 1.66 -5.42
C TYR A 36 12.01 2.61 -5.94
N LEU A 37 12.43 2.44 -7.20
CA LEU A 37 13.52 3.20 -7.77
C LEU A 37 13.02 4.53 -8.34
N ASN A 38 13.83 5.58 -8.15
CA ASN A 38 13.61 6.91 -8.69
C ASN A 38 12.23 7.50 -8.30
N GLU A 39 11.87 7.40 -7.01
CA GLU A 39 10.57 7.86 -6.47
C GLU A 39 9.35 7.18 -7.12
N GLY A 40 9.53 5.98 -7.66
CA GLY A 40 8.47 5.27 -8.39
C GLY A 40 8.32 5.72 -9.84
N ALA A 41 9.17 6.62 -10.36
CA ALA A 41 9.17 7.01 -11.76
C ALA A 41 9.49 5.85 -12.72
N MET A 42 10.10 4.78 -12.20
CA MET A 42 10.33 3.54 -12.96
C MET A 42 9.13 2.59 -12.92
N ALA A 43 8.11 2.84 -12.10
CA ALA A 43 6.93 2.01 -12.03
C ALA A 43 6.02 2.26 -13.23
N ASP A 44 5.22 1.26 -13.58
CA ASP A 44 4.26 1.39 -14.66
C ASP A 44 3.03 2.15 -14.14
N THR A 45 2.70 3.27 -14.77
CA THR A 45 1.60 4.15 -14.36
C THR A 45 0.54 4.26 -15.44
N ALA A 46 -0.73 4.34 -15.03
CA ALA A 46 -1.84 4.67 -15.92
C ALA A 46 -2.79 5.65 -15.23
N ASP A 47 -3.31 6.62 -15.98
CA ASP A 47 -4.32 7.55 -15.49
C ASP A 47 -5.71 6.94 -15.74
N LEU A 48 -6.34 6.47 -14.67
CA LEU A 48 -7.58 5.69 -14.74
C LEU A 48 -8.73 6.43 -14.05
N VAL A 49 -9.94 6.20 -14.53
CA VAL A 49 -11.15 6.81 -14.00
C VAL A 49 -11.75 5.92 -12.92
N VAL A 50 -12.24 6.54 -11.84
CA VAL A 50 -13.00 5.83 -10.80
C VAL A 50 -14.38 5.45 -11.37
N LEU A 51 -14.67 4.16 -11.45
CA LEU A 51 -15.96 3.65 -11.96
C LEU A 51 -16.88 3.20 -10.83
N GLY A 52 -16.33 2.79 -9.70
CA GLY A 52 -17.10 2.33 -8.56
C GLY A 52 -16.25 2.08 -7.32
N ALA A 53 -16.88 1.60 -6.26
CA ALA A 53 -16.22 1.33 -4.99
C ALA A 53 -16.77 0.11 -4.26
N PHE A 54 -15.96 -0.44 -3.37
CA PHE A 54 -16.29 -1.57 -2.51
C PHE A 54 -16.15 -1.17 -1.05
N TYR A 55 -16.94 -1.83 -0.19
CA TYR A 55 -16.74 -1.71 1.24
C TYR A 55 -15.38 -2.29 1.66
N GLY A 56 -14.74 -1.60 2.59
CA GLY A 56 -13.58 -2.11 3.29
C GLY A 56 -13.90 -3.26 4.23
N LYS A 57 -12.85 -3.92 4.70
CA LYS A 57 -12.89 -5.00 5.69
C LYS A 57 -11.99 -4.62 6.87
N GLY A 58 -12.24 -5.20 8.05
CA GLY A 58 -11.43 -4.94 9.24
C GLY A 58 -11.63 -3.51 9.76
N SER A 59 -10.53 -2.80 10.02
CA SER A 59 -10.54 -1.40 10.50
C SER A 59 -11.28 -0.45 9.57
N ASN A 60 -11.26 -0.72 8.26
CA ASN A 60 -11.94 0.09 7.24
C ASN A 60 -13.35 -0.45 6.93
N GLY A 61 -13.92 -1.26 7.82
CA GLY A 61 -15.26 -1.80 7.69
C GLY A 61 -16.32 -0.68 7.68
N GLY A 62 -17.23 -0.74 6.71
CA GLY A 62 -18.37 0.19 6.62
C GLY A 62 -18.12 1.45 5.79
N ILE A 63 -16.88 1.73 5.38
CA ILE A 63 -16.53 2.82 4.46
C ILE A 63 -16.07 2.28 3.09
N MET A 64 -16.11 3.12 2.05
CA MET A 64 -15.57 2.76 0.73
C MET A 64 -14.04 2.79 0.81
N SER A 65 -13.39 1.62 0.86
CA SER A 65 -11.93 1.52 1.03
C SER A 65 -11.24 0.85 -0.14
N SER A 66 -11.95 0.63 -1.25
CA SER A 66 -11.37 0.07 -2.46
C SER A 66 -12.16 0.56 -3.64
N PHE A 67 -11.46 0.96 -4.69
CA PHE A 67 -12.05 1.61 -5.84
C PHE A 67 -11.82 0.76 -7.10
N LEU A 68 -12.85 0.68 -7.93
CA LEU A 68 -12.80 0.03 -9.23
C LEU A 68 -12.33 1.07 -10.24
N MET A 69 -11.17 0.82 -10.83
CA MET A 69 -10.54 1.71 -11.79
C MET A 69 -10.72 1.18 -13.20
N GLY A 70 -10.95 2.07 -14.16
CA GLY A 70 -11.08 1.70 -15.55
C GLY A 70 -10.72 2.79 -16.54
N CYS A 71 -10.76 2.40 -17.81
CA CYS A 71 -10.46 3.25 -18.96
C CYS A 71 -11.64 3.30 -19.91
N TYR A 72 -11.73 4.36 -20.70
CA TYR A 72 -12.71 4.48 -21.76
C TYR A 72 -12.24 3.72 -23.01
N ASP A 73 -13.15 2.99 -23.64
CA ASP A 73 -12.95 2.34 -24.93
C ASP A 73 -13.69 3.12 -26.03
N PRO A 74 -12.98 3.86 -26.89
CA PRO A 74 -13.58 4.63 -27.98
C PRO A 74 -14.31 3.77 -29.02
N ASP A 75 -13.88 2.53 -29.23
CA ASP A 75 -14.45 1.64 -30.26
C ASP A 75 -15.83 1.13 -29.83
N SER A 76 -15.93 0.63 -28.61
CA SER A 76 -17.20 0.12 -28.07
C SER A 76 -18.06 1.18 -27.39
N LYS A 77 -17.54 2.40 -27.19
CA LYS A 77 -18.15 3.51 -26.44
C LYS A 77 -18.56 3.09 -25.02
N LYS A 78 -17.77 2.22 -24.40
CA LYS A 78 -18.02 1.68 -23.05
C LYS A 78 -16.81 1.86 -22.17
N TRP A 79 -17.06 1.77 -20.88
CA TRP A 79 -16.04 1.79 -19.84
C TRP A 79 -15.58 0.37 -19.53
N CYS A 80 -14.28 0.17 -19.60
CA CYS A 80 -13.63 -1.11 -19.35
C CYS A 80 -12.90 -1.08 -18.02
N THR A 81 -13.07 -2.13 -17.23
CA THR A 81 -12.39 -2.28 -15.94
C THR A 81 -10.95 -2.73 -16.14
N VAL A 82 -10.04 -2.14 -15.37
CA VAL A 82 -8.60 -2.41 -15.45
C VAL A 82 -8.09 -3.02 -14.14
N THR A 83 -8.43 -2.42 -13.00
CA THR A 83 -7.92 -2.89 -11.72
C THR A 83 -8.78 -2.46 -10.53
N LYS A 84 -8.62 -3.13 -9.40
CA LYS A 84 -9.17 -2.73 -8.10
C LYS A 84 -8.03 -2.16 -7.25
N CYS A 85 -8.15 -0.89 -6.87
CA CYS A 85 -7.16 -0.20 -6.06
C CYS A 85 -7.62 -0.05 -4.61
N SER A 86 -6.82 -0.54 -3.66
CA SER A 86 -7.14 -0.61 -2.23
C SER A 86 -6.12 0.10 -1.33
N GLY A 87 -5.26 0.96 -1.89
CA GLY A 87 -4.24 1.65 -1.12
C GLY A 87 -3.57 2.77 -1.90
N GLY A 88 -2.71 3.53 -1.23
CA GLY A 88 -2.07 4.73 -1.76
C GLY A 88 -2.76 6.05 -1.35
N TYR A 89 -3.71 5.97 -0.42
CA TYR A 89 -4.35 7.11 0.22
C TYR A 89 -4.24 6.95 1.75
N ASP A 90 -4.20 8.08 2.46
CA ASP A 90 -4.27 8.12 3.91
C ASP A 90 -5.74 8.12 4.39
N ASP A 91 -5.94 7.98 5.70
CA ASP A 91 -7.29 7.92 6.28
C ASP A 91 -8.06 9.23 6.08
N ALA A 92 -7.35 10.37 6.05
CA ALA A 92 -7.92 11.69 5.80
C ALA A 92 -8.46 11.81 4.36
N MET A 93 -7.68 11.39 3.35
CA MET A 93 -8.13 11.33 1.96
C MET A 93 -9.29 10.36 1.82
N LEU A 94 -9.24 9.21 2.49
CA LEU A 94 -10.33 8.24 2.42
C LEU A 94 -11.64 8.80 2.97
N ALA A 95 -11.58 9.54 4.09
CA ALA A 95 -12.74 10.23 4.67
C ALA A 95 -13.27 11.33 3.75
N ARG A 96 -12.38 12.04 3.03
CA ARG A 96 -12.75 13.05 2.04
C ARG A 96 -13.48 12.42 0.84
N LEU A 97 -12.94 11.32 0.33
CA LEU A 97 -13.52 10.58 -0.79
C LEU A 97 -14.91 10.02 -0.49
N GLN A 98 -15.24 9.71 0.77
CA GLN A 98 -16.61 9.33 1.14
C GLN A 98 -17.64 10.43 0.88
N LYS A 99 -17.22 11.70 0.90
CA LYS A 99 -18.10 12.87 0.76
C LYS A 99 -18.11 13.40 -0.68
N GLU A 100 -16.96 13.36 -1.35
CA GLU A 100 -16.77 13.95 -2.68
C GLU A 100 -17.27 13.04 -3.82
N LEU A 101 -17.19 11.71 -3.66
CA LEU A 101 -17.56 10.78 -4.72
C LEU A 101 -19.08 10.66 -4.86
N ASP A 102 -19.62 11.09 -6.00
CA ASP A 102 -21.03 10.91 -6.34
C ASP A 102 -21.33 9.48 -6.82
N VAL A 103 -21.65 8.62 -5.85
CA VAL A 103 -21.92 7.21 -6.07
C VAL A 103 -23.36 6.81 -5.75
N ILE A 104 -23.83 5.77 -6.42
CA ILE A 104 -25.08 5.05 -6.13
C ILE A 104 -24.74 3.67 -5.59
N LYS A 105 -25.41 3.28 -4.49
CA LYS A 105 -25.30 1.93 -3.93
C LYS A 105 -26.09 0.94 -4.79
N ILE A 106 -25.39 -0.07 -5.28
CA ILE A 106 -25.97 -1.15 -6.10
C ILE A 106 -25.86 -2.54 -5.44
N SER A 107 -25.10 -2.67 -4.34
CA SER A 107 -24.97 -3.91 -3.56
C SER A 107 -24.60 -5.14 -4.39
N LYS A 108 -23.77 -4.97 -5.43
CA LYS A 108 -23.33 -6.04 -6.36
C LYS A 108 -24.45 -6.69 -7.17
N GLU A 109 -25.60 -6.03 -7.30
CA GLU A 109 -26.73 -6.57 -8.05
C GLU A 109 -26.52 -6.42 -9.57
N PRO A 110 -26.60 -7.52 -10.35
CA PRO A 110 -26.39 -7.47 -11.81
C PRO A 110 -27.34 -6.51 -12.55
N GLY A 111 -28.61 -6.46 -12.13
CA GLY A 111 -29.63 -5.64 -12.80
C GLY A 111 -29.46 -4.13 -12.60
N LYS A 112 -28.61 -3.72 -11.65
CA LYS A 112 -28.29 -2.31 -11.38
C LYS A 112 -27.00 -1.86 -12.06
N ILE A 113 -26.32 -2.74 -12.79
CA ILE A 113 -25.12 -2.39 -13.56
C ILE A 113 -25.56 -1.62 -14.81
N PRO A 114 -25.05 -0.40 -15.02
CA PRO A 114 -25.41 0.41 -16.18
C PRO A 114 -24.78 -0.14 -17.46
N GLY A 115 -25.49 0.00 -18.58
CA GLY A 115 -25.06 -0.53 -19.88
C GLY A 115 -23.79 0.09 -20.46
N TRP A 116 -23.36 1.24 -19.91
CA TRP A 116 -22.09 1.88 -20.26
C TRP A 116 -20.87 1.18 -19.64
N LEU A 117 -21.04 0.32 -18.63
CA LEU A 117 -19.96 -0.38 -17.94
C LEU A 117 -19.84 -1.83 -18.43
N LYS A 118 -18.66 -2.19 -18.94
CA LYS A 118 -18.30 -3.58 -19.25
C LYS A 118 -17.57 -4.18 -18.05
N ILE A 119 -18.20 -5.10 -17.33
CA ILE A 119 -17.64 -5.67 -16.08
C ILE A 119 -17.99 -7.15 -15.91
N VAL A 120 -17.08 -7.92 -15.32
CA VAL A 120 -17.27 -9.34 -14.99
C VAL A 120 -17.93 -9.50 -13.61
N LYS A 121 -18.79 -10.51 -13.45
CA LYS A 121 -19.60 -10.78 -12.25
C LYS A 121 -18.83 -10.72 -10.93
N ASN A 122 -17.59 -11.21 -10.90
CA ASN A 122 -16.78 -11.25 -9.68
C ASN A 122 -16.32 -9.86 -9.20
N TYR A 123 -16.37 -8.85 -10.07
CA TYR A 123 -15.94 -7.48 -9.78
C TYR A 123 -17.10 -6.51 -9.60
N TYR A 124 -18.35 -6.99 -9.53
CA TYR A 124 -19.49 -6.12 -9.28
C TYR A 124 -19.30 -5.32 -7.98
N PRO A 125 -19.28 -3.98 -8.05
CA PRO A 125 -18.97 -3.16 -6.89
C PRO A 125 -20.19 -3.00 -5.99
N ASP A 126 -19.94 -2.55 -4.75
CA ASP A 126 -21.02 -2.17 -3.83
C ASP A 126 -21.65 -0.84 -4.25
N PHE A 127 -20.82 0.03 -4.83
CA PHE A 127 -21.17 1.37 -5.27
C PHE A 127 -20.67 1.61 -6.69
N ILE A 128 -21.42 2.39 -7.47
CA ILE A 128 -21.04 2.80 -8.83
C ILE A 128 -21.14 4.31 -8.95
N ILE A 129 -20.26 4.92 -9.73
CA ILE A 129 -20.36 6.36 -10.01
C ILE A 129 -21.62 6.62 -10.86
N ARG A 130 -22.32 7.72 -10.60
CA ARG A 130 -23.51 8.12 -11.38
C ARG A 130 -23.16 8.41 -12.84
N ASP A 131 -22.15 9.25 -13.01
CA ASP A 131 -21.69 9.74 -14.29
C ASP A 131 -20.18 9.57 -14.41
N PRO A 132 -19.70 8.58 -15.19
CA PRO A 132 -18.27 8.33 -15.32
C PRO A 132 -17.53 9.46 -16.06
N GLU A 133 -18.24 10.34 -16.79
CA GLU A 133 -17.63 11.52 -17.42
C GLU A 133 -17.31 12.63 -16.42
N ARG A 134 -17.91 12.59 -15.22
CA ARG A 134 -17.62 13.53 -14.12
C ARG A 134 -16.81 12.89 -13.00
N ALA A 135 -16.43 11.63 -13.17
CA ALA A 135 -15.64 10.90 -12.20
C ALA A 135 -14.20 11.45 -12.14
N PRO A 136 -13.57 11.43 -10.96
CA PRO A 136 -12.18 11.84 -10.84
C PRO A 136 -11.25 10.86 -11.55
N VAL A 137 -10.19 11.41 -12.15
CA VAL A 137 -9.09 10.68 -12.76
C VAL A 137 -7.97 10.52 -11.75
N TRP A 138 -7.47 9.30 -11.62
CA TRP A 138 -6.47 8.93 -10.64
C TRP A 138 -5.26 8.32 -11.32
N GLU A 139 -4.07 8.75 -10.92
CA GLU A 139 -2.82 8.13 -11.37
C GLU A 139 -2.59 6.87 -10.55
N ILE A 140 -2.73 5.71 -11.21
CA ILE A 140 -2.54 4.40 -10.61
C ILE A 140 -1.18 3.88 -11.01
N THR A 141 -0.34 3.64 -10.01
CA THR A 141 0.99 3.05 -10.17
C THR A 141 0.97 1.58 -9.77
N GLY A 142 1.65 0.74 -10.53
CA GLY A 142 1.86 -0.66 -10.19
C GLY A 142 3.27 -1.15 -10.49
N ALA A 143 3.57 -2.37 -10.03
CA ALA A 143 4.87 -2.98 -10.27
C ALA A 143 5.06 -3.35 -11.75
N GLU A 144 4.00 -3.84 -12.39
CA GLU A 144 3.96 -4.17 -13.80
C GLU A 144 2.51 -4.24 -14.31
N PHE A 145 2.33 -4.09 -15.62
CA PHE A 145 1.09 -4.56 -16.25
C PHE A 145 1.10 -6.07 -16.45
N SER A 146 -0.06 -6.70 -16.21
CA SER A 146 -0.28 -8.14 -16.31
C SER A 146 -1.53 -8.47 -17.12
N LYS A 147 -1.67 -9.74 -17.54
CA LYS A 147 -2.91 -10.24 -18.13
C LYS A 147 -3.81 -10.84 -17.05
N SER A 148 -5.11 -10.56 -17.11
CA SER A 148 -6.14 -11.04 -16.20
C SER A 148 -7.46 -11.20 -16.93
N GLU A 149 -8.06 -12.38 -16.86
CA GLU A 149 -9.40 -12.66 -17.41
C GLU A 149 -10.53 -11.96 -16.63
N MET A 150 -10.20 -11.41 -15.46
CA MET A 150 -11.16 -10.78 -14.57
C MET A 150 -11.51 -9.35 -14.95
N HIS A 151 -10.70 -8.75 -15.80
CA HIS A 151 -10.79 -7.35 -16.22
C HIS A 151 -11.12 -7.26 -17.70
N THR A 152 -11.86 -6.23 -18.08
CA THR A 152 -12.52 -6.15 -19.39
C THR A 152 -11.80 -5.27 -20.40
N ALA A 153 -10.76 -4.56 -19.97
CA ALA A 153 -9.84 -3.79 -20.80
C ALA A 153 -8.85 -4.72 -21.53
N ASP A 154 -9.37 -5.58 -22.40
CA ASP A 154 -8.63 -6.65 -23.13
C ASP A 154 -7.82 -7.58 -22.22
N GLY A 155 -8.32 -7.78 -21.02
CA GLY A 155 -7.65 -8.54 -19.99
C GLY A 155 -6.34 -7.90 -19.51
N ILE A 156 -6.11 -6.60 -19.72
CA ILE A 156 -4.98 -5.88 -19.14
C ILE A 156 -5.34 -5.48 -17.70
N SER A 157 -4.43 -5.74 -16.77
CA SER A 157 -4.53 -5.31 -15.38
C SER A 157 -3.19 -4.79 -14.87
N ILE A 158 -3.22 -4.21 -13.67
CA ILE A 158 -2.05 -3.64 -12.99
C ILE A 158 -1.77 -4.47 -11.74
N ARG A 159 -0.54 -4.98 -11.60
CA ARG A 159 -0.10 -5.73 -10.43
C ARG A 159 0.34 -4.79 -9.31
N PHE A 160 -0.14 -5.06 -8.10
CA PHE A 160 0.07 -4.21 -6.92
C PHE A 160 -0.31 -2.74 -7.13
N PRO A 161 -1.55 -2.46 -7.59
CA PRO A 161 -1.99 -1.11 -7.90
C PRO A 161 -2.06 -0.25 -6.64
N ARG A 162 -1.52 0.95 -6.72
CA ARG A 162 -1.58 1.98 -5.69
C ARG A 162 -1.98 3.28 -6.31
N MET A 163 -2.81 4.03 -5.58
CA MET A 163 -2.99 5.43 -5.86
C MET A 163 -1.68 6.17 -5.64
N THR A 164 -1.25 6.96 -6.61
CA THR A 164 -0.13 7.90 -6.42
C THR A 164 -0.63 9.31 -6.21
N ARG A 165 -1.57 9.75 -7.05
CA ARG A 165 -2.17 11.09 -6.95
C ARG A 165 -3.51 11.18 -7.66
N ILE A 166 -4.35 12.09 -7.18
CA ILE A 166 -5.56 12.53 -7.88
C ILE A 166 -5.14 13.53 -8.95
N ARG A 167 -5.65 13.35 -10.18
CA ARG A 167 -5.30 14.15 -11.36
C ARG A 167 -6.40 15.15 -11.65
N ASP A 168 -6.41 16.25 -10.90
CA ASP A 168 -7.36 17.35 -11.11
C ASP A 168 -7.11 18.10 -12.44
N ASP A 169 -5.95 17.87 -13.06
CA ASP A 169 -5.58 18.39 -14.38
C ASP A 169 -6.12 17.56 -15.56
N LYS A 170 -6.79 16.43 -15.28
CA LYS A 170 -7.27 15.49 -16.30
C LYS A 170 -8.75 15.20 -16.17
N ASP A 171 -9.40 15.16 -17.33
CA ASP A 171 -10.76 14.66 -17.50
C ASP A 171 -10.75 13.27 -18.14
N TRP A 172 -11.91 12.61 -18.15
CA TRP A 172 -12.13 11.31 -18.78
C TRP A 172 -11.63 11.20 -20.24
N LYS A 173 -11.68 12.29 -21.01
CA LYS A 173 -11.19 12.33 -22.41
C LYS A 173 -9.68 12.27 -22.51
N THR A 174 -8.99 12.83 -21.50
CA THR A 174 -7.52 12.93 -21.42
C THR A 174 -6.89 11.85 -20.55
N ALA A 175 -7.72 11.08 -19.82
CA ALA A 175 -7.34 9.87 -19.13
C ALA A 175 -6.86 8.80 -20.13
N THR A 176 -6.14 7.80 -19.63
CA THR A 176 -5.64 6.70 -20.46
C THR A 176 -6.82 5.92 -21.04
N ASN A 177 -6.97 5.93 -22.36
CA ASN A 177 -7.97 5.13 -23.07
C ASN A 177 -7.47 3.70 -23.35
N LEU A 178 -8.34 2.83 -23.85
CA LEU A 178 -8.00 1.43 -24.09
C LEU A 178 -6.83 1.24 -25.07
N HIS A 179 -6.75 2.01 -26.16
CA HIS A 179 -5.64 1.92 -27.12
C HIS A 179 -4.31 2.33 -26.49
N GLN A 180 -4.32 3.42 -25.72
CA GLN A 180 -3.13 3.86 -24.98
C GLN A 180 -2.72 2.84 -23.93
N LEU A 181 -3.67 2.21 -23.24
CA LEU A 181 -3.39 1.15 -22.28
C LEU A 181 -2.76 -0.08 -22.95
N ARG A 182 -3.22 -0.48 -24.14
CA ARG A 182 -2.58 -1.54 -24.95
C ARG A 182 -1.14 -1.20 -25.29
N GLU A 183 -0.90 0.06 -25.67
CA GLU A 183 0.45 0.52 -26.02
C GLU A 183 1.36 0.57 -24.80
N LEU A 184 0.88 1.06 -23.65
CA LEU A 184 1.61 1.02 -22.38
C LEU A 184 1.94 -0.43 -21.97
N PHE A 185 1.00 -1.36 -22.14
CA PHE A 185 1.22 -2.78 -21.89
C PHE A 185 2.32 -3.36 -22.79
N ARG A 186 2.31 -3.01 -24.08
CA ARG A 186 3.32 -3.44 -25.06
C ARG A 186 4.71 -2.88 -24.71
N ILE A 187 4.80 -1.57 -24.51
CA ILE A 187 6.04 -0.87 -24.15
C ILE A 187 6.63 -1.42 -22.85
N SER A 188 5.78 -1.66 -21.83
CA SER A 188 6.23 -2.22 -20.53
C SER A 188 6.91 -3.59 -20.68
N LYS A 189 6.49 -4.40 -21.66
CA LYS A 189 7.12 -5.71 -21.95
C LYS A 189 8.37 -5.61 -22.82
N GLU A 190 8.47 -4.60 -23.67
CA GLU A 190 9.60 -4.43 -24.61
C GLU A 190 10.76 -3.60 -24.01
N HIS A 191 10.46 -2.53 -23.27
CA HIS A 191 11.43 -1.57 -22.79
C HIS A 191 11.74 -1.77 -21.29
N CYS A 192 12.68 -2.66 -21.00
CA CYS A 192 13.32 -2.81 -19.68
C CYS A 192 14.65 -2.03 -19.57
N ASP A 193 15.01 -1.25 -20.58
CA ASP A 193 16.32 -0.59 -20.66
C ASP A 193 16.30 0.79 -19.98
N PHE A 194 16.94 0.85 -18.81
CA PHE A 194 17.06 2.07 -18.01
C PHE A 194 18.52 2.50 -17.89
N LYS A 195 18.78 3.80 -18.09
CA LYS A 195 20.02 4.45 -17.66
C LYS A 195 19.89 4.83 -16.18
N VAL A 196 20.43 4.00 -15.30
CA VAL A 196 20.57 4.37 -13.88
C VAL A 196 21.70 5.39 -13.79
N THR A 197 21.38 6.68 -13.75
CA THR A 197 22.35 7.69 -13.33
C THR A 197 22.48 7.61 -11.82
N ALA A 198 23.45 6.84 -11.34
CA ALA A 198 23.99 7.07 -10.01
C ALA A 198 24.50 8.52 -9.99
N GLY A 199 24.03 9.34 -9.04
CA GLY A 199 24.57 10.68 -8.85
C GLY A 199 26.08 10.62 -8.63
N PRO A 200 26.83 11.69 -8.96
CA PRO A 200 28.28 11.69 -8.85
C PRO A 200 28.66 11.45 -7.40
N SER A 201 29.18 10.26 -7.12
CA SER A 201 29.94 10.00 -5.90
C SER A 201 31.22 10.82 -6.00
N THR A 202 31.33 11.84 -5.16
CA THR A 202 32.60 12.54 -4.89
C THR A 202 33.55 11.54 -4.26
N ALA A 203 34.34 10.87 -5.10
CA ALA A 203 35.54 10.16 -4.68
C ALA A 203 36.66 11.20 -4.54
N ASP A 204 36.91 11.63 -3.30
CA ASP A 204 38.19 12.24 -2.94
C ASP A 204 39.24 11.12 -2.91
N ASP A 205 39.85 10.84 -4.06
CA ASP A 205 41.03 9.97 -4.14
C ASP A 205 42.29 10.82 -3.99
N ASN A 206 42.89 10.66 -2.80
CA ASN A 206 44.17 11.24 -2.43
C ASN A 206 45.31 10.52 -3.15
N LYS A 207 45.91 11.25 -4.12
CA LYS A 207 47.31 11.25 -4.57
C LYS A 207 48.21 10.05 -4.18
N GLY A 208 48.63 9.28 -5.20
CA GLY A 208 49.81 8.41 -5.17
C GLY A 208 50.46 8.36 -6.56
N SER A 209 51.73 8.76 -6.64
CA SER A 209 52.50 9.05 -7.86
C SER A 209 53.51 7.95 -8.19
N SER A 210 53.67 7.63 -9.49
CA SER A 210 54.87 7.17 -10.24
C SER A 210 54.39 6.24 -11.37
N GLY A 211 54.80 6.26 -12.64
CA GLY A 211 55.81 6.94 -13.45
C GLY A 211 56.08 6.04 -14.68
N GLY A 212 56.39 6.60 -15.86
CA GLY A 212 57.05 5.88 -16.97
C GLY A 212 56.38 5.89 -18.35
N ASP A 213 57.14 6.39 -19.34
CA ASP A 213 56.90 6.61 -20.79
C ASP A 213 56.47 5.36 -21.60
N SER A 214 55.84 5.41 -22.81
CA SER A 214 56.39 5.97 -24.06
C SER A 214 55.38 5.90 -25.25
N GLY A 215 55.31 6.95 -26.08
CA GLY A 215 55.35 6.93 -27.55
C GLY A 215 54.13 6.52 -28.41
N GLY A 216 53.67 7.43 -29.29
CA GLY A 216 52.92 7.09 -30.52
C GLY A 216 52.03 8.22 -31.08
N SER A 217 52.32 8.67 -32.30
CA SER A 217 51.87 9.95 -32.92
C SER A 217 50.51 9.92 -33.67
N SER A 218 49.86 11.10 -33.67
CA SER A 218 48.86 11.80 -34.54
C SER A 218 48.43 11.23 -35.93
N PRO A 219 47.38 11.76 -36.63
CA PRO A 219 46.68 13.06 -36.48
C PRO A 219 45.13 13.10 -36.65
N SER A 220 44.56 14.27 -36.35
CA SER A 220 43.15 14.71 -36.50
C SER A 220 42.85 15.29 -37.89
N PRO A 221 41.56 15.59 -38.21
CA PRO A 221 41.26 16.98 -38.59
C PRO A 221 39.91 17.57 -38.09
N SER A 222 39.99 18.84 -37.70
CA SER A 222 39.07 20.01 -37.67
C SER A 222 37.55 19.92 -37.91
N SER A 223 36.75 20.68 -37.12
CA SER A 223 36.18 22.00 -37.53
C SER A 223 35.29 22.66 -36.44
N ASN A 224 34.95 23.94 -36.67
CA ASN A 224 34.68 25.06 -35.74
C ASN A 224 33.27 25.19 -35.11
N ARG A 225 33.26 25.88 -33.93
CA ARG A 225 32.28 26.86 -33.35
C ARG A 225 30.84 26.37 -33.08
N SER A 226 30.15 26.70 -31.97
CA SER A 226 29.95 28.01 -31.30
C SER A 226 29.30 27.83 -29.90
N ALA A 227 29.54 28.75 -28.95
CA ALA A 227 28.84 28.86 -27.65
C ALA A 227 27.53 29.69 -27.77
N PRO A 228 26.55 29.55 -26.85
CA PRO A 228 26.33 30.58 -25.79
C PRO A 228 25.65 30.01 -24.50
N PRO A 229 25.07 30.82 -23.58
CA PRO A 229 25.73 31.47 -22.45
C PRO A 229 25.27 30.97 -21.05
N GLN A 230 26.09 31.28 -20.04
CA GLN A 230 25.82 31.06 -18.62
C GLN A 230 24.71 31.98 -18.06
N LYS A 231 23.83 31.44 -17.23
CA LYS A 231 23.08 32.21 -16.22
C LYS A 231 23.23 31.54 -14.85
N THR A 232 23.78 32.32 -13.93
CA THR A 232 24.00 32.07 -12.51
C THR A 232 22.67 32.00 -11.75
N ARG A 233 22.54 31.07 -10.81
CA ARG A 233 21.57 31.16 -9.71
C ARG A 233 22.24 30.81 -8.38
N LYS A 234 22.08 31.77 -7.45
CA LYS A 234 22.61 31.82 -6.10
C LYS A 234 22.06 30.67 -5.25
N PHE A 235 22.95 30.00 -4.53
CA PHE A 235 22.65 29.15 -3.39
C PHE A 235 22.24 30.03 -2.21
N ILE A 236 21.08 29.75 -1.60
CA ILE A 236 20.72 30.23 -0.26
C ILE A 236 20.79 29.00 0.64
N SER A 237 21.82 28.96 1.48
CA SER A 237 21.96 28.01 2.57
C SER A 237 21.19 28.51 3.80
N GLY A 238 20.59 27.58 4.53
CA GLY A 238 20.27 27.76 5.94
C GLY A 238 18.79 27.87 6.27
N PHE A 239 18.18 26.74 6.63
CA PHE A 239 17.17 26.72 7.69
C PHE A 239 17.36 25.44 8.51
N SER A 240 17.94 25.62 9.69
CA SER A 240 18.08 24.61 10.74
C SER A 240 16.81 24.67 11.59
N ILE A 241 16.11 23.54 11.77
CA ILE A 241 14.99 23.45 12.70
C ILE A 241 15.49 22.73 13.96
N GLN A 242 15.51 23.50 15.03
CA GLN A 242 15.91 23.14 16.38
C GLN A 242 14.76 22.36 17.05
N TRP A 243 15.04 21.17 17.55
CA TRP A 243 14.07 20.37 18.32
C TRP A 243 13.94 20.97 19.73
N GLY A 244 12.77 21.55 20.02
CA GLY A 244 12.38 21.95 21.36
C GLY A 244 11.97 20.73 22.18
N ALA A 245 12.59 20.55 23.34
CA ALA A 245 12.20 19.58 24.34
C ALA A 245 10.89 20.00 25.01
N GLY A 246 9.99 19.03 25.23
CA GLY A 246 8.85 19.14 26.14
C GLY A 246 7.53 19.52 25.48
N LEU A 247 6.73 18.50 25.13
CA LEU A 247 5.31 18.36 25.46
C LEU A 247 4.76 17.06 24.82
N ASP A 248 4.43 16.13 25.72
CA ASP A 248 3.49 15.01 25.62
C ASP A 248 3.65 13.91 24.56
N ALA A 249 4.41 12.89 24.98
CA ALA A 249 4.24 11.49 24.56
C ALA A 249 2.79 10.96 24.75
N CYS A 250 1.94 11.70 25.45
CA CYS A 250 0.51 11.39 25.66
C CYS A 250 -0.31 11.54 24.35
N LEU A 251 0.05 12.46 23.45
CA LEU A 251 -0.69 12.67 22.20
C LEU A 251 -0.39 11.59 21.14
N PHE A 252 0.76 10.92 21.26
CA PHE A 252 1.19 9.87 20.32
C PHE A 252 0.51 8.51 20.60
N LEU A 253 0.08 8.26 21.84
CA LEU A 253 -0.67 7.06 22.23
C LEU A 253 -2.17 7.18 21.94
N ALA A 254 -2.72 8.40 21.91
CA ALA A 254 -4.14 8.64 21.66
C ALA A 254 -4.60 8.39 20.21
N VAL A 255 -3.67 8.17 19.26
CA VAL A 255 -3.97 8.04 17.83
C VAL A 255 -4.11 6.57 17.36
N LEU A 256 -3.92 5.58 18.25
CA LEU A 256 -3.93 4.15 17.87
C LEU A 256 -5.06 3.28 18.48
N GLN A 257 -6.01 3.83 19.24
CA GLN A 257 -7.15 3.05 19.74
C GLN A 257 -8.39 3.22 18.85
N THR A 258 -8.52 2.32 17.87
CA THR A 258 -9.75 2.18 17.06
C THR A 258 -10.82 1.32 17.74
N LEU A 259 -10.46 0.63 18.83
CA LEU A 259 -11.34 -0.20 19.66
C LEU A 259 -11.34 0.32 21.10
N LEU A 260 -12.46 0.13 21.80
CA LEU A 260 -12.65 0.54 23.21
C LEU A 260 -11.81 -0.34 24.14
N ASP A 261 -11.36 0.22 25.27
CA ASP A 261 -10.68 -0.52 26.33
C ASP A 261 -11.70 -1.19 27.24
N ILE A 262 -12.24 -2.31 26.78
CA ILE A 262 -13.30 -3.03 27.48
C ILE A 262 -12.72 -3.88 28.60
N PHE A 263 -11.53 -4.46 28.40
CA PHE A 263 -10.92 -5.43 29.30
C PHE A 263 -9.67 -4.90 30.01
N SER A 264 -9.50 -3.57 30.07
CA SER A 264 -8.35 -2.97 30.75
C SER A 264 -8.23 -3.44 32.20
N GLY A 265 -7.07 -4.00 32.55
CA GLY A 265 -6.81 -4.58 33.87
C GLY A 265 -7.38 -5.99 34.09
N VAL A 266 -8.01 -6.60 33.08
CA VAL A 266 -8.51 -7.98 33.14
C VAL A 266 -7.42 -8.94 32.67
N LYS A 267 -6.93 -9.78 33.59
CA LYS A 267 -6.04 -10.90 33.31
C LYS A 267 -6.85 -12.17 33.10
N LEU A 268 -6.83 -12.73 31.89
CA LEU A 268 -7.62 -13.89 31.50
C LEU A 268 -6.74 -15.11 31.23
N PHE A 269 -7.05 -16.22 31.89
CA PHE A 269 -6.51 -17.53 31.55
C PHE A 269 -7.42 -18.23 30.54
N LEU A 270 -6.89 -18.52 29.34
CA LEU A 270 -7.61 -19.20 28.27
C LEU A 270 -6.85 -20.47 27.79
N PRO A 271 -7.30 -21.67 28.20
CA PRO A 271 -6.76 -22.93 27.74
C PRO A 271 -6.90 -23.12 26.21
N ALA A 272 -5.91 -23.75 25.59
CA ALA A 272 -5.94 -24.07 24.16
C ALA A 272 -7.01 -25.12 23.78
N SER A 273 -7.55 -25.85 24.77
CA SER A 273 -8.57 -26.89 24.59
C SER A 273 -9.98 -26.36 24.30
N ILE A 274 -10.21 -25.04 24.42
CA ILE A 274 -11.51 -24.42 24.18
C ILE A 274 -11.72 -24.17 22.68
N GLN A 275 -12.92 -24.48 22.19
CA GLN A 275 -13.31 -24.19 20.81
C GLN A 275 -13.21 -22.69 20.51
N ASP A 276 -12.69 -22.34 19.34
CA ASP A 276 -12.44 -20.95 18.92
C ASP A 276 -11.45 -20.16 19.83
N SER A 277 -10.57 -20.83 20.57
CA SER A 277 -9.58 -20.19 21.45
C SER A 277 -8.74 -19.12 20.74
N ASP A 278 -8.25 -19.39 19.52
CA ASP A 278 -7.48 -18.40 18.73
C ASP A 278 -8.27 -17.15 18.35
N ARG A 279 -9.59 -17.28 18.20
CA ARG A 279 -10.47 -16.14 17.92
C ARG A 279 -10.68 -15.35 19.21
N LEU A 280 -11.01 -16.02 20.31
CA LEU A 280 -11.21 -15.39 21.62
C LEU A 280 -9.95 -14.64 22.09
N ARG A 281 -8.75 -15.24 21.93
CA ARG A 281 -7.46 -14.58 22.24
C ARG A 281 -7.28 -13.28 21.47
N ARG A 282 -7.50 -13.33 20.15
CA ARG A 282 -7.35 -12.16 19.27
C ARG A 282 -8.29 -11.04 19.65
N TYR A 283 -9.56 -11.34 19.90
CA TYR A 283 -10.53 -10.31 20.27
C TYR A 283 -10.29 -9.79 21.68
N PHE A 284 -9.98 -10.65 22.66
CA PHE A 284 -9.72 -10.21 24.04
C PHE A 284 -8.53 -9.23 24.11
N VAL A 285 -7.41 -9.55 23.46
CA VAL A 285 -6.23 -8.66 23.38
C VAL A 285 -6.53 -7.38 22.61
N ALA A 286 -7.36 -7.45 21.56
CA ALA A 286 -7.72 -6.27 20.76
C ALA A 286 -8.57 -5.22 21.51
N TYR A 287 -9.22 -5.59 22.62
CA TYR A 287 -9.98 -4.70 23.49
C TYR A 287 -9.28 -4.47 24.85
N ASP A 288 -7.95 -4.47 24.85
CA ASP A 288 -7.05 -4.16 25.99
C ASP A 288 -7.05 -5.19 27.13
N GLY A 289 -7.23 -6.48 26.82
CA GLY A 289 -7.16 -7.58 27.79
C GLY A 289 -5.80 -8.29 27.86
N ASP A 290 -5.37 -8.65 29.05
CA ASP A 290 -4.10 -9.35 29.30
C ASP A 290 -4.30 -10.88 29.34
N LEU A 291 -3.65 -11.63 28.44
CA LEU A 291 -3.68 -13.08 28.46
C LEU A 291 -2.57 -13.64 29.36
N VAL A 292 -2.96 -14.53 30.27
CA VAL A 292 -2.05 -15.20 31.20
C VAL A 292 -1.64 -16.56 30.65
N ALA A 293 -0.36 -16.89 30.75
CA ALA A 293 0.17 -18.20 30.37
C ALA A 293 -0.15 -19.28 31.41
N ASP A 294 -0.15 -20.55 31.00
CA ASP A 294 -0.54 -21.70 31.83
C ASP A 294 0.22 -21.80 33.16
N TYR A 295 1.51 -21.43 33.19
CA TYR A 295 2.34 -21.45 34.40
C TYR A 295 2.12 -20.24 35.34
N GLU A 296 1.36 -19.24 34.91
CA GLU A 296 1.01 -18.03 35.68
C GLU A 296 -0.49 -17.99 36.02
N ALA A 297 -1.23 -19.09 35.83
CA ALA A 297 -2.69 -19.14 35.98
C ALA A 297 -3.19 -18.64 37.34
N ALA A 298 -2.38 -18.77 38.40
CA ALA A 298 -2.69 -18.24 39.74
C ALA A 298 -2.80 -16.70 39.79
N SER A 299 -2.22 -15.98 38.83
CA SER A 299 -2.29 -14.51 38.71
C SER A 299 -3.50 -14.01 37.91
N ALA A 300 -4.29 -14.92 37.34
CA ALA A 300 -5.44 -14.58 36.52
C ALA A 300 -6.58 -14.01 37.36
N THR A 301 -7.22 -12.96 36.85
CA THR A 301 -8.46 -12.40 37.44
C THR A 301 -9.69 -13.19 36.99
N HIS A 302 -9.64 -13.75 35.78
CA HIS A 302 -10.73 -14.50 35.16
C HIS A 302 -10.18 -15.76 34.48
N THR A 303 -10.94 -16.85 34.50
CA THR A 303 -10.54 -18.13 33.90
C THR A 303 -11.70 -18.80 33.17
N LEU A 304 -11.43 -19.40 32.01
CA LEU A 304 -12.40 -20.26 31.31
C LEU A 304 -12.27 -21.74 31.67
N ALA A 305 -11.25 -22.09 32.46
CA ALA A 305 -11.09 -23.40 33.08
C ALA A 305 -11.74 -23.42 34.48
N PRO A 306 -11.99 -24.61 35.07
CA PRO A 306 -12.22 -24.69 36.51
C PRO A 306 -11.08 -23.99 37.26
N PRO A 307 -11.36 -23.07 38.21
CA PRO A 307 -10.32 -22.43 38.99
C PRO A 307 -9.58 -23.48 39.84
N GLU A 308 -8.27 -23.33 39.97
CA GLU A 308 -7.48 -24.12 40.93
C GLU A 308 -7.90 -23.75 42.37
N GLU A 309 -7.78 -24.68 43.32
CA GLU A 309 -8.36 -24.59 44.68
C GLU A 309 -7.91 -23.34 45.48
N ASP A 310 -6.80 -22.71 45.10
CA ASP A 310 -6.23 -21.51 45.75
C ASP A 310 -6.37 -20.20 44.93
N SER A 311 -7.05 -20.23 43.79
CA SER A 311 -7.16 -19.07 42.90
C SER A 311 -8.37 -18.17 43.22
N ARG A 312 -8.15 -16.85 43.26
CA ARG A 312 -9.23 -15.84 43.35
C ARG A 312 -9.87 -15.53 41.98
N ALA A 313 -9.54 -16.29 40.94
CA ALA A 313 -10.01 -16.06 39.59
C ALA A 313 -11.52 -16.33 39.45
N GLN A 314 -12.23 -15.41 38.80
CA GLN A 314 -13.64 -15.57 38.47
C GLN A 314 -13.80 -16.48 37.25
N ARG A 315 -14.63 -17.52 37.38
CA ARG A 315 -14.93 -18.41 36.26
C ARG A 315 -15.83 -17.68 35.25
N VAL A 316 -15.47 -17.68 33.98
CA VAL A 316 -16.24 -17.08 32.88
C VAL A 316 -16.43 -18.05 31.73
N SER A 317 -17.50 -17.85 30.97
CA SER A 317 -17.81 -18.64 29.77
C SER A 317 -17.21 -17.99 28.52
N PRO A 318 -17.00 -18.75 27.42
CA PRO A 318 -16.60 -18.16 26.13
C PRO A 318 -17.56 -17.07 25.62
N SER A 319 -18.85 -17.17 25.94
CA SER A 319 -19.87 -16.18 25.57
C SER A 319 -19.75 -14.86 26.34
N TRP A 320 -19.13 -14.87 27.52
CA TRP A 320 -18.93 -13.69 28.36
C TRP A 320 -18.07 -12.62 27.67
N ILE A 321 -17.01 -13.03 26.94
CA ILE A 321 -16.15 -12.10 26.19
C ILE A 321 -16.98 -11.35 25.14
N TRP A 322 -17.82 -12.07 24.40
CA TRP A 322 -18.70 -11.47 23.40
C TRP A 322 -19.78 -10.58 24.01
N GLU A 323 -20.26 -10.93 25.20
CA GLU A 323 -21.23 -10.12 25.93
C GLU A 323 -20.63 -8.80 26.43
N CYS A 324 -19.40 -8.82 26.95
CA CYS A 324 -18.66 -7.62 27.32
C CYS A 324 -18.43 -6.71 26.10
N ILE A 325 -18.01 -7.28 24.96
CA ILE A 325 -17.84 -6.54 23.70
C ILE A 325 -19.16 -5.91 23.24
N ARG A 326 -20.26 -6.66 23.27
CA ARG A 326 -21.59 -6.18 22.87
C ARG A 326 -22.09 -5.05 23.77
N LYS A 327 -21.89 -5.15 25.07
CA LYS A 327 -22.31 -4.17 26.08
C LYS A 327 -21.30 -3.04 26.30
N ARG A 328 -20.13 -3.10 25.63
CA ARG A 328 -19.04 -2.11 25.72
C ARG A 328 -18.52 -1.87 27.14
N ARG A 329 -18.60 -2.89 28.01
CA ARG A 329 -18.11 -2.88 29.41
C ARG A 329 -17.94 -4.30 29.93
N VAL A 330 -17.07 -4.50 30.91
CA VAL A 330 -16.99 -5.76 31.67
C VAL A 330 -18.33 -6.02 32.36
N VAL A 331 -18.93 -7.19 32.12
CA VAL A 331 -20.14 -7.62 32.82
C VAL A 331 -19.77 -8.59 33.95
N PRO A 332 -20.59 -8.68 35.02
CA PRO A 332 -20.36 -9.67 36.07
C PRO A 332 -20.26 -11.09 35.49
N PRO A 333 -19.37 -11.95 36.01
CA PRO A 333 -19.33 -13.35 35.66
C PRO A 333 -20.67 -14.02 36.02
N CYS A 334 -21.12 -14.95 35.19
CA CYS A 334 -22.36 -15.71 35.37
C CYS A 334 -22.09 -17.14 35.83
#